data_AF-A0A1V5T8E2-F1
#
_entry.id   AF-A0A1V5T8E2-F1
#
_cell.length_a   1.000
_cell.length_b   1.000
_cell.length_c   1.000
_cell.angle_alpha   90.00
_cell.angle_beta   90.00
_cell.angle_gamma   90.00
#
_symmetry.space_group_name_H-M   'P 1'
#
loop_
_entity.id
_entity.type
_entity.pdbx_description
1 polymer ?
#
loop_
_entity_poly.entity_id
_entity_poly.type
_entity_poly.pdbx_seq_one_letter_code
_entity_poly.pdbx_strand_id
1 'polypeptide(L)'
;MNRRQFEGEFAQILVMLREHAFLKYSPSGRAEYALKLAAAYLYFRSLTHAATGVVLPEQSELAADLDAVRGSTVSEAVRLLSRQAARQASRDANRQSSTAVSGTRNKARRADADSENCFMQAAGKLRTLR
;
A
#
# COMPACT_ATOMS: atom_id res chain seq x y z
N MET A 1 18.25 11.76 9.84
CA MET A 1 19.36 11.21 9.02
C MET A 1 19.62 12.12 7.83
N ASN A 2 20.87 12.33 7.42
CA ASN A 2 21.17 13.16 6.24
C ASN A 2 21.17 12.35 4.93
N ARG A 3 21.13 13.03 3.79
CA ARG A 3 21.04 12.40 2.46
C ARG A 3 22.19 11.42 2.18
N ARG A 4 23.43 11.79 2.52
CA ARG A 4 24.62 10.97 2.24
C ARG A 4 24.62 9.69 3.05
N GLN A 5 24.18 9.76 4.31
CA GLN A 5 23.99 8.58 5.17
C GLN A 5 22.93 7.65 4.56
N PHE A 6 21.77 8.18 4.18
CA PHE A 6 20.72 7.40 3.54
C PHE A 6 21.21 6.69 2.27
N GLU A 7 21.88 7.43 1.38
CA GLU A 7 22.43 6.88 0.13
C GLU A 7 23.47 5.78 0.40
N GLY A 8 24.30 5.94 1.43
CA GLY A 8 25.28 4.95 1.86
C GLY A 8 24.64 3.66 2.36
N GLU A 9 23.69 3.75 3.29
CA GLU A 9 22.97 2.57 3.81
C GLU A 9 22.15 1.90 2.71
N PHE A 10 21.50 2.68 1.85
CA PHE A 10 20.73 2.14 0.74
C PHE A 10 21.63 1.44 -0.29
N ALA A 11 22.85 1.94 -0.53
CA ALA A 11 23.82 1.26 -1.38
C ALA A 11 24.15 -0.14 -0.85
N GLN A 12 24.33 -0.30 0.46
CA GLN A 12 24.61 -1.60 1.09
C GLN A 12 23.47 -2.59 0.87
N ILE A 13 22.21 -2.12 0.96
CA ILE A 13 21.04 -2.95 0.64
C ILE A 13 21.11 -3.46 -0.81
N LEU A 14 21.39 -2.58 -1.77
CA LEU A 14 21.45 -2.96 -3.18
C LEU A 14 22.60 -3.92 -3.48
N VAL A 15 23.77 -3.73 -2.85
CA VAL A 15 24.92 -4.64 -2.94
C VAL A 15 24.55 -6.02 -2.40
N MET A 16 23.97 -6.09 -1.20
CA MET A 16 23.55 -7.35 -0.58
C MET A 16 22.59 -8.12 -1.49
N LEU A 17 21.59 -7.46 -2.06
CA LEU A 17 20.63 -8.09 -2.98
C LEU A 17 21.29 -8.57 -4.29
N ARG A 18 22.28 -7.82 -4.79
CA ARG A 18 23.03 -8.20 -5.98
C ARG A 18 23.91 -9.42 -5.75
N GLU A 19 24.64 -9.46 -4.64
CA GLU A 19 25.51 -10.57 -4.26
C GLU A 19 24.74 -11.87 -4.08
N HIS A 20 23.51 -11.79 -3.60
CA HIS A 20 22.67 -12.97 -3.35
C HIS A 20 21.72 -13.30 -4.51
N ALA A 21 21.77 -12.58 -5.63
CA ALA A 21 20.86 -12.79 -6.75
C ALA A 21 20.95 -14.20 -7.34
N PHE A 22 22.09 -14.90 -7.19
CA PHE A 22 22.28 -16.28 -7.63
C PHE A 22 21.33 -17.27 -6.94
N LEU A 23 20.84 -16.96 -5.74
CA LEU A 23 19.91 -17.82 -5.00
C LEU A 23 18.60 -18.04 -5.75
N LYS A 24 18.23 -17.15 -6.69
CA LYS A 24 17.02 -17.29 -7.50
C LYS A 24 17.01 -18.51 -8.41
N TYR A 25 18.19 -19.07 -8.72
CA TYR A 25 18.33 -20.15 -9.70
C TYR A 25 18.07 -21.55 -9.11
N SER A 26 17.95 -21.69 -7.79
CA SER A 26 17.64 -22.97 -7.14
C SER A 26 16.32 -22.91 -6.34
N PRO A 27 15.56 -24.01 -6.24
CA PRO A 27 14.32 -24.04 -5.47
C PRO A 27 14.51 -23.66 -3.99
N SER A 28 15.56 -24.17 -3.34
CA SER A 28 15.92 -23.84 -1.96
C SER A 28 16.39 -22.39 -1.82
N GLY A 29 17.19 -21.91 -2.77
CA GLY A 29 17.68 -20.54 -2.76
C GLY A 29 16.58 -19.51 -2.97
N ARG A 30 15.51 -19.81 -3.71
CA ARG A 30 14.38 -18.89 -3.87
C ARG A 30 13.72 -18.52 -2.55
N ALA A 31 13.54 -19.49 -1.64
CA ALA A 31 12.98 -19.23 -0.32
C ALA A 31 13.92 -18.35 0.52
N GLU A 32 15.22 -18.63 0.50
CA GLU A 32 16.22 -17.82 1.19
C GLU A 32 16.30 -16.39 0.63
N TYR A 33 16.27 -16.24 -0.69
CA TYR A 33 16.27 -14.93 -1.34
C TYR A 33 15.04 -14.11 -0.97
N ALA A 34 13.86 -14.74 -0.89
CA ALA A 34 12.64 -14.06 -0.47
C ALA A 34 12.75 -13.53 0.97
N LEU A 35 13.35 -14.29 1.89
CA LEU A 35 13.63 -13.83 3.25
C LEU A 35 14.60 -12.65 3.29
N LYS A 36 15.69 -12.71 2.50
CA LYS A 36 16.64 -11.60 2.38
C LYS A 36 15.99 -10.35 1.80
N LEU A 37 15.12 -10.50 0.80
CA LEU A 37 14.40 -9.40 0.19
C LEU A 37 13.41 -8.76 1.17
N ALA A 38 12.68 -9.57 1.96
CA ALA A 38 11.79 -9.07 3.00
C ALA A 38 12.56 -8.30 4.09
N ALA A 39 13.69 -8.84 4.55
CA ALA A 39 14.55 -8.16 5.53
C ALA A 39 15.13 -6.85 4.98
N ALA A 40 15.60 -6.84 3.73
CA ALA A 40 16.06 -5.64 3.03
C ALA A 40 14.96 -4.57 2.94
N TYR A 41 13.73 -4.98 2.64
CA TYR A 41 12.60 -4.06 2.58
C TYR A 41 12.27 -3.45 3.95
N LEU A 42 12.27 -4.26 5.01
CA LEU A 42 12.08 -3.74 6.38
C LEU A 42 13.16 -2.73 6.76
N TYR A 43 14.41 -3.00 6.39
CA TYR A 43 15.50 -2.06 6.65
C TYR A 43 15.35 -0.78 5.82
N PHE A 44 15.03 -0.89 4.53
CA PHE A 44 14.73 0.27 3.67
C PHE A 44 13.58 1.13 4.23
N ARG A 45 12.52 0.51 4.74
CA ARG A 45 11.40 1.20 5.41
C ARG A 45 11.89 1.98 6.63
N SER A 46 12.74 1.37 7.46
CA SER A 46 13.31 2.05 8.64
C SER A 46 14.18 3.26 8.25
N LEU A 47 15.00 3.12 7.21
CA LEU A 47 15.83 4.19 6.67
C LEU A 47 14.97 5.33 6.10
N THR A 48 13.92 4.99 5.35
CA THR A 48 13.00 5.97 4.75
C THR A 48 12.30 6.78 5.84
N HIS A 49 11.81 6.11 6.88
CA HIS A 49 11.20 6.77 8.03
C HIS A 49 12.21 7.69 8.75
N ALA A 50 13.44 7.23 9.00
CA ALA A 50 14.48 8.03 9.66
C ALA A 50 14.98 9.24 8.82
N ALA A 51 14.85 9.18 7.49
CA ALA A 51 15.22 10.25 6.58
C ALA A 51 14.11 11.27 6.35
N THR A 52 12.86 10.82 6.24
CA THR A 52 11.74 11.63 5.72
C THR A 52 10.55 11.74 6.66
N GLY A 53 10.47 10.91 7.70
CA GLY A 53 9.30 10.78 8.56
C GLY A 53 8.14 9.99 7.93
N VAL A 54 8.27 9.54 6.68
CA VAL A 54 7.23 8.77 5.99
C VAL A 54 7.28 7.31 6.41
N VAL A 55 6.13 6.78 6.83
CA VAL A 55 5.97 5.36 7.17
C VAL A 55 5.51 4.60 5.93
N LEU A 56 6.38 3.75 5.37
CA LEU A 56 6.00 2.84 4.30
C LEU A 56 5.18 1.65 4.84
N PRO A 57 4.26 1.08 4.05
CA PRO A 57 3.49 -0.10 4.44
C PRO A 57 4.38 -1.32 4.65
N GLU A 58 3.98 -2.18 5.57
CA GLU A 58 4.77 -3.33 6.03
C GLU A 58 4.75 -4.51 5.04
N GLN A 59 3.62 -4.76 4.39
CA GLN A 59 3.40 -5.88 3.46
C GLN A 59 3.35 -5.37 2.02
N SER A 60 4.46 -4.80 1.55
CA SER A 60 4.41 -4.05 0.31
C SER A 60 4.84 -4.85 -0.91
N GLU A 61 4.06 -4.69 -1.99
CA GLU A 61 4.47 -4.93 -3.38
C GLU A 61 5.81 -4.23 -3.71
N LEU A 62 6.20 -3.19 -2.95
CA LEU A 62 7.49 -2.52 -3.04
C LEU A 62 8.70 -3.43 -2.74
N ALA A 63 8.52 -4.59 -2.11
CA ALA A 63 9.61 -5.56 -1.98
C ALA A 63 10.03 -6.09 -3.37
N ALA A 64 9.08 -6.31 -4.28
CA ALA A 64 9.39 -6.67 -5.66
C ALA A 64 10.04 -5.50 -6.43
N ASP A 65 9.61 -4.27 -6.13
CA ASP A 65 10.23 -3.07 -6.71
C ASP A 65 11.68 -2.88 -6.26
N LEU A 66 11.97 -3.18 -4.99
CA LEU A 66 13.32 -3.17 -4.46
C LEU A 66 14.22 -4.20 -5.18
N ASP A 67 13.69 -5.38 -5.49
CA ASP A 67 14.39 -6.38 -6.28
C ASP A 67 14.63 -5.92 -7.73
N ALA A 68 13.68 -5.20 -8.32
CA ALA A 68 13.77 -4.68 -9.68
C ALA A 68 14.87 -3.62 -9.83
N VAL A 69 15.10 -2.80 -8.80
CA VAL A 69 16.11 -1.72 -8.83
C VAL A 69 17.50 -2.13 -8.35
N ARG A 70 17.72 -3.39 -7.95
CA ARG A 70 19.02 -3.88 -7.43
C ARG A 70 20.22 -3.64 -8.36
N GLY A 71 19.96 -3.61 -9.67
CA GLY A 71 20.98 -3.38 -10.70
C GLY A 71 21.32 -1.91 -10.93
N SER A 72 20.46 -1.00 -10.47
CA SER A 72 20.55 0.43 -10.75
C SER A 72 21.57 1.13 -9.85
N THR A 73 21.94 2.35 -10.22
CA THR A 73 22.66 3.24 -9.30
C THR A 73 21.75 3.65 -8.13
N VAL A 74 22.34 4.04 -7.00
CA VAL A 74 21.59 4.50 -5.81
C VAL A 74 20.63 5.63 -6.17
N SER A 75 21.09 6.64 -6.90
CA SER A 75 20.27 7.79 -7.29
C SER A 75 19.09 7.39 -8.19
N GLU A 76 19.28 6.44 -9.10
CA GLU A 76 18.21 5.91 -9.95
C GLU A 76 17.21 5.08 -9.14
N ALA A 77 17.71 4.19 -8.28
CA ALA A 77 16.88 3.36 -7.42
C ALA A 77 15.99 4.23 -6.50
N VAL A 78 16.56 5.28 -5.88
CA VAL A 78 15.80 6.24 -5.08
C VAL A 78 14.73 6.95 -5.92
N ARG A 79 15.08 7.40 -7.14
CA ARG A 79 14.15 8.07 -8.04
C ARG A 79 12.99 7.16 -8.46
N LEU A 80 13.28 5.90 -8.79
CA LEU A 80 12.28 4.91 -9.21
C LEU A 80 11.33 4.56 -8.07
N LEU A 81 11.86 4.25 -6.88
CA LEU A 81 11.06 3.93 -5.70
C LEU A 81 10.20 5.12 -5.25
N SER A 82 10.73 6.35 -5.31
CA SER A 82 9.96 7.56 -4.99
C SER A 82 8.77 7.75 -5.93
N ARG A 83 8.96 7.50 -7.24
CA ARG A 83 7.87 7.57 -8.23
C ARG A 83 6.80 6.51 -7.98
N GLN A 84 7.21 5.30 -7.59
CA GLN A 84 6.27 4.22 -7.27
C GLN A 84 5.49 4.51 -5.99
N ALA A 85 6.15 5.01 -4.95
CA ALA A 85 5.48 5.44 -3.72
C ALA A 85 4.43 6.53 -3.99
N ALA A 86 4.74 7.52 -4.82
CA ALA A 86 3.79 8.55 -5.23
C ALA A 86 2.59 7.98 -6.01
N ARG A 87 2.82 7.01 -6.90
CA ARG A 87 1.75 6.30 -7.62
C ARG A 87 0.86 5.51 -6.66
N GLN A 88 1.44 4.85 -5.66
CA GLN A 88 0.67 4.08 -4.68
C GLN A 88 -0.21 5.00 -3.84
N ALA A 89 0.34 6.11 -3.33
CA ALA A 89 -0.43 7.11 -2.59
C ALA A 89 -1.61 7.65 -3.42
N SER A 90 -1.41 7.90 -4.72
CA SER A 90 -2.50 8.35 -5.61
C SER A 90 -3.59 7.29 -5.82
N ARG A 91 -3.23 6.00 -5.87
CA ARG A 91 -4.18 4.89 -5.98
C ARG A 91 -5.00 4.74 -4.70
N ASP A 92 -4.36 4.86 -3.55
CA ASP A 92 -5.04 4.75 -2.25
C ASP A 92 -6.01 5.92 -2.03
N ALA A 93 -5.61 7.15 -2.41
CA ALA A 93 -6.51 8.31 -2.42
C ALA A 93 -7.74 8.08 -3.33
N ASN A 94 -7.53 7.55 -4.54
CA ASN A 94 -8.62 7.28 -5.48
C ASN A 94 -9.54 6.15 -5.00
N ARG A 95 -8.98 5.11 -4.36
CA ARG A 95 -9.76 4.04 -3.70
C ARG A 95 -10.65 4.61 -2.59
N GLN A 96 -10.13 5.49 -1.75
CA GLN A 96 -10.89 6.14 -0.67
C GLN A 96 -12.02 7.04 -1.23
N SER A 97 -11.80 7.74 -2.34
CA SER A 97 -12.87 8.50 -3.00
C SER A 97 -13.96 7.60 -3.59
N SER A 98 -13.58 6.44 -4.14
CA SER A 98 -14.54 5.49 -4.72
C SER A 98 -15.41 4.77 -3.68
N THR A 99 -14.87 4.47 -2.49
CA THR A 99 -15.64 3.88 -1.39
C THR A 99 -16.60 4.90 -0.75
N ALA A 100 -16.19 6.18 -0.67
CA ALA A 100 -17.07 7.26 -0.20
C ALA A 100 -18.30 7.47 -1.11
N VAL A 101 -18.12 7.39 -2.45
CA VAL A 101 -19.22 7.51 -3.43
C VAL A 101 -20.12 6.26 -3.47
N SER A 102 -19.59 5.08 -3.19
CA SER A 102 -20.40 3.85 -3.11
C SER A 102 -21.24 3.78 -1.82
N GLY A 103 -20.70 4.29 -0.69
CA GLY A 103 -21.41 4.35 0.59
C GLY A 103 -22.62 5.30 0.60
N THR A 104 -22.54 6.43 -0.12
CA THR A 104 -23.66 7.38 -0.20
C THR A 104 -24.82 6.86 -1.05
N ARG A 105 -24.55 6.12 -2.14
CA ARG A 105 -25.61 5.49 -2.95
C ARG A 105 -26.38 4.40 -2.20
N ASN A 106 -25.70 3.56 -1.41
CA ASN A 106 -26.38 2.53 -0.62
C ASN A 106 -27.15 3.09 0.58
N LYS A 107 -26.69 4.21 1.18
CA LYS A 107 -27.43 4.88 2.26
C LYS A 107 -28.68 5.59 1.73
N ALA A 108 -28.61 6.21 0.55
CA ALA A 108 -29.78 6.82 -0.11
C ALA A 108 -30.86 5.76 -0.43
N ARG A 109 -30.49 4.61 -1.01
CA ARG A 109 -31.44 3.53 -1.33
C ARG A 109 -32.12 2.90 -0.10
N ARG A 110 -31.46 2.88 1.06
CA ARG A 110 -32.06 2.38 2.32
C ARG A 110 -32.99 3.40 2.97
N ALA A 111 -32.67 4.69 2.88
CA ALA A 111 -33.54 5.75 3.39
C ALA A 111 -34.89 5.81 2.66
N ASP A 112 -34.90 5.56 1.35
CA ASP A 112 -36.13 5.50 0.56
C ASP A 112 -37.02 4.31 0.99
N ALA A 113 -36.44 3.12 1.21
CA ALA A 113 -37.19 1.92 1.61
C ALA A 113 -37.78 2.00 3.04
N ASP A 114 -37.09 2.66 3.97
CA ASP A 114 -37.60 2.85 5.35
C ASP A 114 -38.71 3.91 5.41
N SER A 115 -38.71 4.88 4.48
CA SER A 115 -39.76 5.91 4.38
C SER A 115 -41.09 5.34 3.87
N GLU A 116 -41.07 4.36 2.96
CA GLU A 116 -42.27 3.69 2.45
C GLU A 116 -42.92 2.80 3.52
N ASN A 117 -42.12 2.14 4.36
CA ASN A 117 -42.62 1.25 5.41
C ASN A 117 -43.29 2.04 6.57
N CYS A 118 -42.80 3.26 6.86
CA CYS A 118 -43.39 4.14 7.87
C CYS A 118 -44.74 4.75 7.40
N PHE A 119 -44.87 5.03 6.10
CA PHE A 119 -46.13 5.56 5.53
C PHE A 119 -47.25 4.50 5.53
N MET A 120 -46.91 3.24 5.23
CA MET A 120 -47.87 2.13 5.24
C MET A 120 -48.38 1.78 6.65
N GLN A 121 -47.55 1.90 7.69
CA GLN A 121 -47.99 1.69 9.08
C GLN A 121 -48.92 2.80 9.60
N ALA A 122 -48.74 4.05 9.15
CA ALA A 122 -49.60 5.17 9.53
C ALA A 122 -51.00 5.07 8.88
N ALA A 123 -51.07 4.64 7.61
CA ALA A 123 -52.33 4.45 6.90
C ALA A 123 -53.19 3.29 7.45
N GLY A 124 -52.56 2.25 8.02
CA GLY A 124 -53.25 1.12 8.65
C GLY A 124 -53.98 1.47 9.95
N LYS A 125 -53.42 2.37 10.78
CA LYS A 125 -54.00 2.75 12.08
C LYS A 125 -55.21 3.70 11.97
N LEU A 126 -55.41 4.36 10.83
CA LEU A 126 -56.53 5.27 10.58
C LEU A 126 -57.80 4.57 10.07
N ARG A 127 -57.72 3.28 9.67
CA ARG A 127 -58.88 2.51 9.17
C ARG A 127 -59.66 1.74 10.23
N THR A 128 -59.19 1.69 11.47
CA THR A 128 -59.82 0.92 12.57
C THR A 128 -60.54 1.78 13.61
N LEU A 129 -60.72 3.09 13.35
CA LEU A 129 -61.47 4.03 14.20
C LEU A 129 -62.76 4.51 13.53
N ARG A 130 -63.51 3.59 12.93
CA ARG A 130 -64.91 3.79 12.56
C ARG A 130 -65.75 2.64 13.06
#